data_AF-A0A1Z8YM55-F1
#
_entry.id   AF-A0A1Z8YM55-F1
#
_cell.length_a   1.000
_cell.length_b   1.000
_cell.length_c   1.000
_cell.angle_alpha   90.00
_cell.angle_beta   90.00
_cell.angle_gamma   90.00
#
_symmetry.space_group_name_H-M   'P 1'
#
loop_
_entity.id
_entity.type
_entity.pdbx_description
1 polymer ?
#
loop_
_entity_poly.entity_id
_entity_poly.type
_entity_poly.pdbx_seq_one_letter_code
_entity_poly.pdbx_strand_id
1 'polypeptide(L)'
;MKRNVDNSEGIEERFVSSIRWKTTLLTAHVETVSGPSLHMLRANIDDGSTYEVEAKGELETNHAGSMVFIAGDELVFALETPIEHEADASLVVTFETNEETLMEFHTVGESGEPPIVVRSLTDDSIFAIGSDTESISLTQGNWTIQATAIPDGRERVSIVRFKPARSAEVCTLRRSA
;
A
#
# COMPACT_ATOMS: atom_id res chain seq x y z
N MET A 1 25.01 -49.44 -22.91
CA MET A 1 24.98 -48.15 -23.65
C MET A 1 23.52 -47.72 -23.76
N LYS A 2 23.17 -46.53 -23.22
CA LYS A 2 21.89 -45.78 -23.32
C LYS A 2 20.69 -46.39 -22.58
N ARG A 3 19.89 -45.67 -21.77
CA ARG A 3 19.78 -44.23 -21.50
C ARG A 3 19.16 -44.07 -20.08
N ASN A 4 19.80 -43.29 -19.22
CA ASN A 4 19.12 -42.59 -18.13
C ASN A 4 18.20 -41.55 -18.76
N VAL A 5 16.98 -41.43 -18.25
CA VAL A 5 16.15 -40.25 -18.46
C VAL A 5 15.90 -39.69 -17.07
N ASP A 6 16.54 -38.54 -16.83
CA ASP A 6 16.39 -37.73 -15.62
C ASP A 6 14.92 -37.37 -15.40
N ASN A 7 14.45 -37.66 -14.18
CA ASN A 7 13.31 -36.95 -13.60
C ASN A 7 13.81 -35.56 -13.20
N SER A 8 13.70 -34.58 -14.10
CA SER A 8 13.75 -33.18 -13.69
C SER A 8 12.42 -32.85 -13.01
N GLU A 9 12.36 -33.06 -11.71
CA GLU A 9 11.35 -32.44 -10.86
C GLU A 9 11.48 -30.92 -11.03
N GLY A 10 10.48 -30.31 -11.65
CA GLY A 10 10.34 -28.87 -11.69
C GLY A 10 10.18 -28.37 -10.26
N ILE A 11 11.21 -27.75 -9.73
CA ILE A 11 11.11 -26.93 -8.54
C ILE A 11 10.22 -25.76 -8.96
N GLU A 12 8.93 -25.82 -8.63
CA GLU A 12 8.14 -24.60 -8.47
C GLU A 12 8.86 -23.80 -7.39
N GLU A 13 9.70 -22.85 -7.80
CA GLU A 13 10.14 -21.76 -6.94
C GLU A 13 8.87 -21.03 -6.53
N ARG A 14 8.25 -21.49 -5.43
CA ARG A 14 7.30 -20.69 -4.68
C ARG A 14 8.07 -19.46 -4.26
N PHE A 15 7.85 -18.35 -4.96
CA PHE A 15 8.21 -17.03 -4.48
C PHE A 15 7.51 -16.87 -3.13
N VAL A 16 8.26 -17.07 -2.05
CA VAL A 16 7.80 -16.73 -0.72
C VAL A 16 7.84 -15.21 -0.68
N SER A 17 6.67 -14.59 -0.51
CA SER A 17 6.57 -13.14 -0.38
C SER A 17 7.57 -12.65 0.67
N SER A 18 8.31 -11.60 0.31
CA SER A 18 9.25 -10.93 1.22
C SER A 18 8.52 -10.20 2.36
N ILE A 19 7.20 -10.02 2.19
CA ILE A 19 6.32 -9.27 3.06
C ILE A 19 5.38 -10.20 3.82
N ARG A 20 5.28 -9.94 5.12
CA ARG A 20 4.23 -10.51 5.95
C ARG A 20 3.27 -9.40 6.37
N TRP A 21 2.12 -9.34 5.71
CA TRP A 21 1.03 -8.45 6.07
C TRP A 21 0.48 -8.78 7.46
N LYS A 22 0.11 -7.74 8.22
CA LYS A 22 -0.39 -7.90 9.60
C LYS A 22 -1.80 -7.37 9.74
N THR A 23 -1.95 -6.04 9.73
CA THR A 23 -3.25 -5.41 9.95
C THR A 23 -3.42 -4.17 9.11
N THR A 24 -4.68 -3.84 8.82
CA THR A 24 -5.07 -2.55 8.27
C THR A 24 -6.05 -1.84 9.21
N LEU A 25 -5.97 -0.53 9.25
CA LEU A 25 -6.96 0.37 9.82
C LEU A 25 -7.37 1.35 8.71
N LEU A 26 -8.65 1.40 8.38
CA LEU A 26 -9.22 2.34 7.42
C LEU A 26 -10.20 3.24 8.16
N THR A 27 -10.25 4.50 7.75
CA THR A 27 -11.14 5.52 8.31
C THR A 27 -11.74 6.35 7.20
N ALA A 28 -13.02 6.65 7.32
CA ALA A 28 -13.71 7.63 6.49
C ALA A 28 -14.62 8.47 7.38
N HIS A 29 -14.57 9.78 7.19
CA HIS A 29 -15.27 10.74 8.01
C HIS A 29 -15.83 11.88 7.17
N VAL A 30 -17.06 12.27 7.47
CA VAL A 30 -17.73 13.45 6.91
C VAL A 30 -18.51 14.14 8.02
N GLU A 31 -18.25 15.42 8.27
CA GLU A 31 -19.13 16.25 9.10
C GLU A 31 -20.40 16.64 8.34
N THR A 32 -21.53 16.52 9.01
CA THR A 32 -22.84 16.92 8.49
C THR A 32 -23.59 17.78 9.48
N VAL A 33 -24.65 18.45 9.01
CA VAL A 33 -25.53 19.26 9.87
C VAL A 33 -26.23 18.38 10.93
N SER A 34 -26.54 17.13 10.58
CA SER A 34 -27.17 16.16 11.49
C SER A 34 -26.19 15.44 12.43
N GLY A 35 -24.88 15.67 12.26
CA GLY A 35 -23.81 15.13 13.09
C GLY A 35 -22.70 14.42 12.29
N PRO A 36 -21.62 13.99 12.94
CA PRO A 36 -20.51 13.33 12.26
C PRO A 36 -20.90 11.94 11.76
N SER A 37 -20.53 11.64 10.52
CA SER A 37 -20.56 10.30 9.94
C SER A 37 -19.13 9.75 9.95
N LEU A 38 -18.83 8.83 10.88
CA LEU A 38 -17.49 8.24 11.04
C LEU A 38 -17.57 6.72 10.90
N HIS A 39 -16.90 6.19 9.88
CA HIS A 39 -16.81 4.77 9.62
C HIS A 39 -15.35 4.31 9.75
N MET A 40 -15.15 3.18 10.43
CA MET A 40 -13.82 2.63 10.70
C MET A 40 -13.82 1.11 10.51
N LEU A 41 -12.74 0.60 9.92
CA LEU A 41 -12.51 -0.83 9.78
C LEU A 41 -11.10 -1.15 10.26
N ARG A 42 -11.00 -2.08 11.21
CA ARG A 42 -9.73 -2.69 11.60
C ARG A 42 -9.80 -4.18 11.31
N ALA A 43 -8.85 -4.68 10.54
CA ALA A 43 -8.80 -6.08 10.15
C ALA A 43 -7.37 -6.62 10.18
N ASN A 44 -7.26 -7.93 10.42
CA ASN A 44 -6.06 -8.66 9.99
C ASN A 44 -6.09 -8.75 8.46
N ILE A 45 -4.92 -8.69 7.84
CA ILE A 45 -4.82 -8.74 6.38
C ILE A 45 -4.68 -10.18 5.93
N ASP A 46 -5.58 -10.57 5.03
CA ASP A 46 -5.53 -11.82 4.28
C ASP A 46 -5.08 -11.51 2.85
N ASP A 47 -4.11 -12.26 2.36
CA ASP A 47 -3.57 -12.07 1.00
C ASP A 47 -4.66 -12.28 -0.07
N GLY A 48 -4.69 -11.40 -1.07
CA GLY A 48 -5.71 -11.34 -2.12
C GLY A 48 -7.04 -10.70 -1.70
N SER A 49 -7.12 -10.07 -0.52
CA SER A 49 -8.34 -9.45 -0.01
C SER A 49 -8.41 -7.94 -0.23
N THR A 50 -9.64 -7.44 -0.31
CA THR A 50 -9.96 -6.00 -0.34
C THR A 50 -10.67 -5.61 0.95
N TYR A 51 -10.30 -4.46 1.50
CA TYR A 51 -10.92 -3.84 2.66
C TYR A 51 -11.33 -2.42 2.30
N GLU A 52 -12.52 -2.00 2.72
CA GLU A 52 -13.10 -0.73 2.30
C GLU A 52 -14.00 -0.14 3.40
N VAL A 53 -13.99 1.18 3.52
CA VAL A 53 -14.93 1.96 4.30
C VAL A 53 -15.33 3.21 3.52
N GLU A 54 -16.62 3.54 3.57
CA GLU A 54 -17.17 4.77 3.02
C GLU A 54 -18.02 5.48 4.08
N ALA A 55 -17.87 6.79 4.22
CA ALA A 55 -18.77 7.64 4.98
C ALA A 55 -19.51 8.57 4.02
N LYS A 56 -20.85 8.64 4.15
CA LYS A 56 -21.71 9.45 3.29
C LYS A 56 -22.33 10.58 4.09
N GLY A 57 -22.33 11.77 3.52
CA GLY A 57 -23.06 12.94 3.99
C GLY A 57 -24.48 13.00 3.42
N GLU A 58 -25.12 14.16 3.62
CA GLU A 58 -26.50 14.40 3.20
C GLU A 58 -26.64 14.66 1.69
N LEU A 59 -25.56 15.07 1.04
CA LEU A 59 -25.47 15.28 -0.41
C LEU A 59 -24.69 14.14 -1.04
N GLU A 60 -25.08 13.71 -2.25
CA GLU A 60 -24.40 12.63 -2.97
C GLU A 60 -22.92 12.92 -3.25
N THR A 61 -22.54 14.20 -3.36
CA THR A 61 -21.15 14.65 -3.61
C THR A 61 -20.34 14.81 -2.33
N ASN A 62 -20.91 14.52 -1.17
CA ASN A 62 -20.26 14.67 0.13
C ASN A 62 -19.95 13.29 0.72
N HIS A 63 -18.93 12.63 0.19
CA HIS A 63 -18.53 11.29 0.62
C HIS A 63 -17.03 11.17 0.80
N ALA A 64 -16.61 10.43 1.82
CA ALA A 64 -15.21 10.09 2.06
C ALA A 64 -15.04 8.57 1.98
N GLY A 65 -13.91 8.13 1.43
CA GLY A 65 -13.66 6.72 1.13
C GLY A 65 -12.21 6.34 1.38
N SER A 66 -12.02 5.14 1.94
CA SER A 66 -10.72 4.49 2.04
C SER A 66 -10.84 3.03 1.65
N MET A 67 -9.97 2.59 0.76
CA MET A 67 -9.88 1.21 0.30
C MET A 67 -8.42 0.77 0.28
N VAL A 68 -8.18 -0.50 0.62
CA VAL A 68 -6.90 -1.17 0.37
C VAL A 68 -7.14 -2.57 -0.20
N PHE A 69 -6.37 -2.92 -1.22
CA PHE A 69 -6.26 -4.25 -1.80
C PHE A 69 -4.82 -4.73 -1.66
N ILE A 70 -4.63 -5.97 -1.24
CA ILE A 70 -3.31 -6.53 -0.97
C ILE A 70 -3.17 -7.85 -1.71
N ALA A 71 -2.10 -7.99 -2.48
CA ALA A 71 -1.81 -9.19 -3.26
C ALA A 71 -0.30 -9.45 -3.34
N GLY A 72 0.16 -10.50 -2.67
CA GLY A 72 1.57 -10.88 -2.58
C GLY A 72 2.43 -9.74 -2.06
N ASP A 73 3.39 -9.31 -2.87
CA ASP A 73 4.31 -8.20 -2.60
C ASP A 73 3.81 -6.85 -3.18
N GLU A 74 2.50 -6.71 -3.43
CA GLU A 74 1.87 -5.48 -3.90
C GLU A 74 0.72 -5.06 -2.97
N LEU A 75 0.63 -3.76 -2.75
CA LEU A 75 -0.46 -3.12 -2.05
C LEU A 75 -1.00 -2.00 -2.94
N VAL A 76 -2.31 -1.99 -3.15
CA VAL A 76 -3.03 -0.93 -3.86
C VAL A 76 -3.96 -0.27 -2.88
N PHE A 77 -4.03 1.05 -2.86
CA PHE A 77 -5.02 1.77 -2.06
C PHE A 77 -5.66 2.90 -2.83
N ALA A 78 -6.88 3.23 -2.44
CA ALA A 78 -7.61 4.38 -2.94
C ALA A 78 -8.10 5.22 -1.76
N LEU A 79 -7.96 6.54 -1.90
CA LEU A 79 -8.40 7.51 -0.91
C LEU A 79 -9.19 8.62 -1.61
N GLU A 80 -10.30 9.02 -1.01
CA GLU A 80 -11.17 10.08 -1.52
C GLU A 80 -11.77 10.89 -0.36
N THR A 81 -11.85 12.20 -0.54
CA THR A 81 -12.54 13.12 0.36
C THR A 81 -13.06 14.32 -0.46
N PRO A 82 -14.19 14.94 -0.11
CA PRO A 82 -14.77 16.05 -0.88
C PRO A 82 -13.95 17.35 -0.76
N ILE A 83 -14.23 18.31 -1.64
CA ILE A 83 -13.54 19.62 -1.69
C ILE A 83 -14.00 20.56 -0.56
N GLU A 84 -15.32 20.66 -0.35
CA GLU A 84 -15.92 21.81 0.35
C GLU A 84 -16.44 21.47 1.75
N HIS A 85 -16.15 20.27 2.26
CA HIS A 85 -16.68 19.78 3.54
C HIS A 85 -15.56 19.36 4.49
N GLU A 86 -15.79 19.51 5.80
CA GLU A 86 -14.93 18.94 6.83
C GLU A 86 -15.04 17.42 6.77
N ALA A 87 -14.11 16.80 6.05
CA ALA A 87 -14.10 15.37 5.80
C ALA A 87 -12.65 14.87 5.72
N ASP A 88 -12.46 13.61 6.10
CA ASP A 88 -11.16 12.96 6.10
C ASP A 88 -11.29 11.50 5.71
N ALA A 89 -10.26 10.98 5.05
CA ALA A 89 -10.12 9.56 4.79
C ALA A 89 -8.65 9.17 4.91
N SER A 90 -8.38 8.09 5.63
CA SER A 90 -7.01 7.63 5.83
C SER A 90 -6.93 6.13 6.03
N LEU A 91 -5.76 5.59 5.76
CA LEU A 91 -5.42 4.21 6.05
C LEU A 91 -4.08 4.10 6.78
N VAL A 92 -3.97 3.05 7.58
CA VAL A 92 -2.71 2.59 8.18
C VAL A 92 -2.59 1.09 7.94
N VAL A 93 -1.52 0.68 7.27
CA VAL A 93 -1.22 -0.73 7.00
C VAL A 93 0.07 -1.10 7.71
N THR A 94 0.04 -2.22 8.43
CA THR A 94 1.21 -2.76 9.13
C THR A 94 1.67 -4.05 8.48
N PHE A 95 2.99 -4.20 8.37
CA PHE A 95 3.62 -5.35 7.74
C PHE A 95 5.01 -5.61 8.34
N GLU A 96 5.59 -6.74 8.01
CA GLU A 96 6.95 -7.12 8.39
C GLU A 96 7.73 -7.55 7.15
N THR A 97 8.95 -7.04 7.03
CA THR A 97 9.93 -7.46 6.02
C THR A 97 10.84 -8.51 6.64
N ASN A 98 11.04 -9.64 5.96
CA ASN A 98 11.93 -10.71 6.44
C ASN A 98 13.37 -10.55 5.94
N GLU A 99 13.60 -9.63 5.01
CA GLU A 99 14.88 -9.30 4.42
C GLU A 99 14.92 -7.82 4.02
N GLU A 100 16.09 -7.34 3.63
CA GLU A 100 16.23 -6.00 3.08
C GLU A 100 15.41 -5.87 1.79
N THR A 101 14.48 -4.91 1.79
CA THR A 101 13.42 -4.81 0.79
C THR A 101 13.41 -3.42 0.18
N LEU A 102 13.39 -3.33 -1.14
CA LEU A 102 13.11 -2.10 -1.85
C LEU A 102 11.58 -1.92 -1.97
N MET A 103 11.08 -0.80 -1.48
CA MET A 103 9.68 -0.40 -1.65
C MET A 103 9.60 0.70 -2.69
N GLU A 104 8.80 0.48 -3.73
CA GLU A 104 8.55 1.42 -4.82
C GLU A 104 7.13 1.97 -4.70
N PHE A 105 6.97 3.28 -4.88
CA PHE A 105 5.70 3.94 -4.83
C PHE A 105 5.29 4.51 -6.19
N HIS A 106 4.02 4.33 -6.56
CA HIS A 106 3.45 4.86 -7.79
C HIS A 106 2.04 5.38 -7.55
N THR A 107 1.77 6.65 -7.85
CA THR A 107 0.41 7.19 -7.91
C THR A 107 -0.14 7.06 -9.32
N VAL A 108 -1.39 6.61 -9.47
CA VAL A 108 -2.09 6.54 -10.75
C VAL A 108 -2.86 7.83 -10.97
N GLY A 109 -2.48 8.60 -12.00
CA GLY A 109 -3.17 9.83 -12.41
C GLY A 109 -2.22 11.03 -12.57
N GLU A 110 -2.74 12.12 -13.14
CA GLU A 110 -1.92 13.31 -13.51
C GLU A 110 -1.81 14.38 -12.40
N SER A 111 -2.42 14.18 -11.23
CA SER A 111 -2.60 15.29 -10.28
C SER A 111 -2.40 14.81 -8.85
N GLY A 112 -1.35 15.31 -8.19
CA GLY A 112 -1.09 15.20 -6.74
C GLY A 112 -0.83 13.78 -6.22
N GLU A 113 -0.14 13.65 -5.09
CA GLU A 113 0.00 12.37 -4.40
C GLU A 113 -0.61 12.48 -3.02
N PRO A 114 -1.36 11.47 -2.54
CA PRO A 114 -1.77 11.46 -1.14
C PRO A 114 -0.51 11.54 -0.26
N PRO A 115 -0.50 12.36 0.79
CA PRO A 115 0.60 12.37 1.75
C PRO A 115 0.80 10.97 2.34
N ILE A 116 2.00 10.42 2.17
CA ILE A 116 2.33 9.08 2.67
C ILE A 116 3.52 9.15 3.60
N VAL A 117 3.37 8.47 4.73
CA VAL A 117 4.42 8.31 5.73
C VAL A 117 4.68 6.83 5.93
N VAL A 118 5.95 6.44 5.79
CA VAL A 118 6.41 5.08 6.09
C VAL A 118 7.29 5.12 7.31
N ARG A 119 6.95 4.31 8.32
CA ARG A 119 7.64 4.31 9.61
C ARG A 119 8.07 2.90 9.99
N SER A 120 9.31 2.80 10.44
CA SER A 120 9.84 1.63 11.12
C SER A 120 9.37 1.61 12.58
N LEU A 121 8.88 0.47 13.02
CA LEU A 121 8.54 0.21 14.42
C LEU A 121 9.72 -0.41 15.19
N THR A 122 10.83 -0.68 14.52
CA THR A 122 12.00 -1.34 15.10
C THR A 122 13.17 -0.39 15.33
N ASP A 123 13.41 0.54 14.42
CA ASP A 123 14.57 1.46 14.47
C ASP A 123 14.18 2.95 14.41
N ASP A 124 12.89 3.26 14.54
CA ASP A 124 12.31 4.61 14.53
C ASP A 124 12.57 5.45 13.25
N SER A 125 13.04 4.82 12.17
CA SER A 125 13.17 5.47 10.86
C SER A 125 11.80 5.93 10.33
N ILE A 126 11.75 7.13 9.73
CA ILE A 126 10.54 7.70 9.12
C ILE A 126 10.88 8.25 7.74
N PHE A 127 10.09 7.89 6.74
CA PHE A 127 10.14 8.40 5.38
C PHE A 127 8.82 9.11 5.07
N ALA A 128 8.90 10.31 4.51
CA ALA A 128 7.74 11.00 3.94
C ALA A 128 7.90 10.97 2.41
N ILE A 129 6.94 10.36 1.73
CA ILE A 129 6.97 10.20 0.27
C ILE A 129 6.22 11.37 -0.35
N GLY A 130 6.89 12.05 -1.28
CA GLY A 130 6.36 13.26 -1.92
C GLY A 130 6.43 13.29 -3.44
N SER A 131 6.92 12.23 -4.09
CA SER A 131 6.85 12.09 -5.54
C SER A 131 6.68 10.65 -6.03
N ASP A 132 6.14 10.56 -7.25
CA ASP A 132 5.63 9.41 -8.02
C ASP A 132 6.66 8.36 -8.41
N THR A 133 7.91 8.54 -7.98
CA THR A 133 9.04 7.70 -8.36
C THR A 133 10.06 7.49 -7.24
N GLU A 134 9.68 7.73 -5.98
CA GLU A 134 10.56 7.42 -4.86
C GLU A 134 10.59 5.93 -4.53
N SER A 135 11.80 5.41 -4.41
CA SER A 135 12.07 4.08 -3.87
C SER A 135 12.77 4.21 -2.54
N ILE A 136 12.31 3.50 -1.52
CA ILE A 136 12.95 3.47 -0.19
C ILE A 136 13.47 2.07 0.11
N SER A 137 14.65 2.00 0.73
CA SER A 137 15.22 0.74 1.21
C SER A 137 14.76 0.51 2.65
N LEU A 138 14.04 -0.58 2.86
CA LEU A 138 13.53 -1.01 4.15
C LEU A 138 14.48 -2.05 4.75
N THR A 139 14.94 -1.78 5.96
CA THR A 139 15.61 -2.78 6.80
C THR A 139 14.63 -3.90 7.18
N GLN A 140 15.16 -5.06 7.55
CA GLN A 140 14.35 -6.16 8.08
C GLN A 140 13.66 -5.71 9.38
N GLY A 141 12.34 -5.85 9.46
CA GLY A 141 11.62 -5.48 10.67
C GLY A 141 10.15 -5.16 10.44
N ASN A 142 9.55 -4.49 11.43
CA ASN A 142 8.15 -4.12 11.43
C ASN A 142 7.98 -2.70 10.89
N TRP A 143 7.02 -2.53 9.98
CA TRP A 143 6.79 -1.29 9.27
C TRP A 143 5.32 -0.92 9.26
N THR A 144 5.06 0.37 9.12
CA THR A 144 3.74 0.93 8.87
C THR A 144 3.77 1.87 7.67
N ILE A 145 2.78 1.75 6.80
CA ILE A 145 2.43 2.76 5.79
C ILE A 145 1.18 3.47 6.26
N GLN A 146 1.22 4.79 6.32
CA GLN A 146 0.07 5.64 6.54
C GLN A 146 -0.13 6.53 5.33
N ALA A 147 -1.37 6.65 4.86
CA ALA A 147 -1.76 7.55 3.79
C ALA A 147 -3.03 8.30 4.16
N THR A 148 -3.10 9.58 3.80
CA THR A 148 -4.26 10.46 4.05
C THR A 148 -4.73 11.07 2.73
N ALA A 149 -6.05 11.21 2.58
CA ALA A 149 -6.67 11.75 1.38
C ALA A 149 -6.38 13.26 1.23
N ILE A 150 -6.46 13.76 -0.01
CA ILE A 150 -6.37 15.20 -0.29
C ILE A 150 -7.82 15.72 -0.45
N PRO A 151 -8.20 16.84 0.20
CA PRO A 151 -9.51 17.49 0.06
C PRO A 151 -9.69 18.16 -1.29
N ASP A 152 -9.72 17.36 -2.37
CA ASP A 152 -9.88 17.82 -3.75
C ASP A 152 -10.99 17.11 -4.53
N GLY A 153 -11.79 16.27 -3.86
CA GLY A 153 -12.96 15.60 -4.46
C GLY A 153 -12.59 14.55 -5.50
N ARG A 154 -11.34 14.08 -5.52
CA ARG A 154 -10.87 13.07 -6.45
C ARG A 154 -10.50 11.81 -5.68
N GLU A 155 -10.91 10.67 -6.22
CA GLU A 155 -10.34 9.39 -5.84
C GLU A 155 -8.89 9.31 -6.35
N ARG A 156 -7.98 8.94 -5.45
CA ARG A 156 -6.55 8.84 -5.71
C ARG A 156 -6.10 7.43 -5.45
N VAL A 157 -5.71 6.73 -6.52
CA VAL A 157 -5.23 5.35 -6.45
C VAL A 157 -3.71 5.35 -6.43
N SER A 158 -3.15 4.60 -5.51
CA SER A 158 -1.71 4.43 -5.35
C SER A 158 -1.34 2.96 -5.24
N ILE A 159 -0.17 2.62 -5.78
CA ILE A 159 0.38 1.27 -5.83
C ILE A 159 1.74 1.29 -5.12
N VAL A 160 1.90 0.40 -4.16
CA VAL A 160 3.15 0.14 -3.45
C VAL A 160 3.62 -1.25 -3.84
N ARG A 161 4.84 -1.35 -4.38
CA ARG A 161 5.47 -2.62 -4.74
C ARG A 161 6.68 -2.90 -3.87
N PHE A 162 6.82 -4.14 -3.45
CA PHE A 162 7.94 -4.61 -2.64
C PHE A 162 8.78 -5.58 -3.47
N LYS A 163 10.10 -5.42 -3.41
CA LYS A 163 11.06 -6.29 -4.08
C LYS A 163 12.24 -6.56 -3.16
N PRO A 164 12.82 -7.77 -3.15
CA PRO A 164 14.08 -7.99 -2.46
C PRO A 164 15.16 -7.04 -2.97
N ALA A 165 15.93 -6.41 -2.09
CA ALA A 165 16.95 -5.44 -2.49
C ALA A 165 18.01 -6.05 -3.43
N ARG A 166 18.32 -7.35 -3.25
CA ARG A 166 19.24 -8.10 -4.12
C ARG A 166 18.73 -8.27 -5.56
N SER A 167 17.42 -8.23 -5.77
CA SER A 167 16.82 -8.32 -7.10
C SER A 167 16.97 -7.02 -7.92
N ALA A 168 17.22 -5.88 -7.25
CA ALA A 168 17.43 -4.59 -7.90
C ALA A 168 18.79 -4.51 -8.62
N GLU A 169 19.84 -5.14 -8.06
CA GLU A 169 21.19 -5.18 -8.66
C GLU A 169 21.27 -6.00 -9.95
N VAL A 170 20.39 -7.00 -10.11
CA VAL A 170 20.34 -7.84 -11.32
C VAL A 170 19.69 -7.10 -12.50
N CYS A 171 18.82 -6.12 -12.23
CA CYS A 171 18.13 -5.35 -13.27
C CYS A 171 19.02 -4.25 -13.88
N THR A 172 19.92 -3.65 -13.09
CA THR A 172 20.92 -2.69 -13.59
C THR A 172 21.98 -3.32 -14.47
N LEU A 173 22.40 -4.56 -14.20
CA LEU A 173 23.40 -5.27 -15.02
C LEU A 173 22.89 -5.74 -16.38
N ARG A 174 21.57 -5.81 -16.61
CA ARG A 174 20.99 -6.25 -17.90
C ARG A 174 20.69 -5.13 -18.88
N ARG A 175 20.88 -3.85 -18.51
CA ARG A 175 20.72 -2.68 -19.41
C ARG A 175 22.04 -2.20 -20.03
N SER A 176 23.13 -2.93 -19.85
CA SER A 176 24.43 -2.63 -20.44
C SER A 176 24.96 -3.81 -21.23
N ALA A 177 24.36 -4.08 -22.39
CA ALA A 177 24.94 -4.88 -23.47
C ALA A 177 24.35 -4.44 -24.82
#